data_AF-A0A948FMY4-F1
#
_entry.id   AF-A0A948FMY4-F1
#
_cell.length_a   1.000
_cell.length_b   1.000
_cell.length_c   1.000
_cell.angle_alpha   90.00
_cell.angle_beta   90.00
_cell.angle_gamma   90.00
#
_symmetry.space_group_name_H-M   'P 1'
#
loop_
_entity.id
_entity.type
_entity.pdbx_description
1 polymer ?
#
loop_
_entity_poly.entity_id
_entity_poly.type
_entity_poly.pdbx_seq_one_letter_code
_entity_poly.pdbx_strand_id
1 'polypeptide(L)'
;MERERLNYTATLARRIAELLQQEIPAKDSISDTKKNILKVKNMISQSGPMIVYNGTLSENERIRDILQREDIIIPQEKVLVLDNEYTHNTNDQIKTMIIPEELHKAGKEIGLISSAPHLWRVIHVLNQYKTLPEDMKVRLFPVATPYDGKEEYAVMEIMGLLYYAYITKSAKLEAYPHIIH
;
A
#
# COMPACT_ATOMS: atom_id res chain seq x y z
N MET A 1 6.99 1.66 11.37
CA MET A 1 5.85 2.06 10.50
C MET A 1 5.51 0.96 9.50
N GLU A 2 6.53 0.31 8.95
CA GLU A 2 6.52 -0.80 7.99
C GLU A 2 5.66 -1.98 8.47
N ARG A 3 5.76 -2.34 9.75
CA ARG A 3 4.93 -3.39 10.36
C ARG A 3 3.44 -3.05 10.33
N GLU A 4 3.05 -1.80 10.57
CA GLU A 4 1.65 -1.36 10.53
C GLU A 4 1.11 -1.37 9.11
N ARG A 5 1.90 -0.86 8.15
CA ARG A 5 1.56 -0.94 6.72
C ARG A 5 1.39 -2.39 6.29
N LEU A 6 2.32 -3.27 6.63
CA LEU A 6 2.22 -4.71 6.34
C LEU A 6 1.00 -5.35 6.99
N ASN A 7 0.70 -5.07 8.26
CA ASN A 7 -0.48 -5.61 8.93
C ASN A 7 -1.78 -5.13 8.27
N TYR A 8 -1.83 -3.87 7.85
CA TYR A 8 -2.97 -3.31 7.16
C TYR A 8 -3.13 -3.93 5.76
N THR A 9 -2.03 -4.04 5.01
CA THR A 9 -1.97 -4.76 3.74
C THR A 9 -2.45 -6.20 3.89
N ALA A 10 -2.01 -6.89 4.95
CA ALA A 10 -2.40 -8.25 5.26
C ALA A 10 -3.91 -8.37 5.50
N THR A 11 -4.47 -7.40 6.22
CA THR A 11 -5.90 -7.31 6.50
C THR A 11 -6.70 -7.11 5.23
N LEU A 12 -6.27 -6.19 4.35
CA LEU A 12 -6.92 -5.96 3.05
C LEU A 12 -6.81 -7.19 2.15
N ALA A 13 -5.62 -7.77 2.00
CA ALA A 13 -5.38 -8.95 1.19
C ALA A 13 -6.25 -10.14 1.65
N ARG A 14 -6.35 -10.32 2.98
CA ARG A 14 -7.26 -11.29 3.58
C ARG A 14 -8.71 -11.03 3.19
N ARG A 15 -9.21 -9.79 3.35
CA ARG A 15 -10.60 -9.45 3.01
C ARG A 15 -10.92 -9.69 1.54
N ILE A 16 -10.01 -9.35 0.65
CA ILE A 16 -10.16 -9.61 -0.79
C ILE A 16 -10.22 -11.12 -1.05
N ALA A 17 -9.33 -11.89 -0.43
CA ALA A 17 -9.32 -13.34 -0.60
C ALA A 17 -10.59 -14.00 -0.04
N GLU A 18 -11.08 -13.56 1.13
CA GLU A 18 -12.37 -14.01 1.72
C GLU A 18 -13.53 -13.74 0.75
N LEU A 19 -13.60 -12.53 0.17
CA LEU A 19 -14.65 -12.16 -0.78
C LEU A 19 -14.61 -12.99 -2.07
N LEU A 20 -13.42 -13.26 -2.59
CA LEU A 20 -13.25 -14.03 -3.83
C LEU A 20 -13.54 -15.52 -3.65
N GLN A 21 -13.26 -16.08 -2.47
CA GLN A 21 -13.51 -17.50 -2.17
C GLN A 21 -14.92 -17.76 -1.60
N GLN A 22 -15.72 -16.71 -1.37
CA GLN A 22 -17.02 -16.78 -0.70
C GLN A 22 -16.96 -17.44 0.69
N GLU A 23 -15.78 -17.45 1.32
CA GLU A 23 -15.62 -17.99 2.66
C GLU A 23 -16.07 -16.96 3.70
N ILE A 24 -17.15 -17.28 4.42
CA ILE A 24 -17.60 -16.50 5.58
C ILE A 24 -16.57 -16.72 6.71
N PRO A 25 -16.10 -15.66 7.40
CA PRO A 25 -15.11 -15.83 8.46
C PRO A 25 -15.66 -16.76 9.54
N ALA A 26 -15.02 -17.92 9.70
CA ALA A 26 -15.32 -18.84 10.78
C ALA A 26 -15.02 -18.15 12.13
N LYS A 27 -15.97 -18.21 13.07
CA LYS A 27 -15.77 -17.83 14.47
C LYS A 27 -14.89 -18.89 15.14
N ASP A 28 -13.61 -18.93 14.80
CA ASP A 28 -12.70 -19.94 15.32
C ASP A 28 -12.16 -19.52 16.70
N SER A 29 -12.14 -20.51 17.60
CA SER A 29 -11.64 -20.45 18.98
C SER A 29 -10.16 -20.02 19.04
N ILE A 30 -9.78 -19.36 20.13
CA ILE A 30 -8.43 -18.84 20.44
C ILE A 30 -7.35 -19.96 20.48
N SER A 31 -7.73 -21.25 20.54
CA SER A 31 -6.79 -22.35 20.75
C SER A 31 -5.98 -22.82 19.53
N ASP A 32 -6.21 -22.27 18.33
CA ASP A 32 -5.58 -22.77 17.08
C ASP A 32 -4.86 -21.66 16.27
N THR A 33 -4.24 -20.68 16.93
CA THR A 33 -3.58 -19.52 16.29
C THR A 33 -2.63 -19.88 15.14
N LYS A 34 -1.79 -20.92 15.29
CA LYS A 34 -0.87 -21.35 14.22
C LYS A 34 -1.60 -21.93 13.00
N LYS A 35 -2.63 -22.76 13.22
CA LYS A 35 -3.44 -23.31 12.12
C LYS A 35 -4.23 -22.20 11.41
N ASN A 36 -4.73 -21.23 12.16
CA ASN A 36 -5.43 -20.08 11.60
C ASN A 36 -4.51 -19.20 10.74
N ILE A 37 -3.28 -18.95 11.19
CA ILE A 37 -2.26 -18.24 10.40
C ILE A 37 -2.01 -18.96 9.08
N LEU A 38 -1.78 -20.29 9.12
CA LEU A 38 -1.51 -21.08 7.93
C LEU A 38 -2.72 -21.09 6.97
N LYS A 39 -3.94 -21.24 7.50
CA LYS A 39 -5.18 -21.18 6.71
C LYS A 39 -5.32 -19.84 5.99
N VAL A 40 -5.16 -18.73 6.71
CA VAL A 40 -5.23 -17.38 6.12
C VAL A 40 -4.13 -17.17 5.10
N LYS A 41 -2.90 -17.61 5.38
CA LYS A 41 -1.77 -17.52 4.45
C LYS A 41 -2.05 -18.28 3.16
N ASN A 42 -2.59 -19.50 3.24
CA ASN A 42 -2.98 -20.28 2.06
C ASN A 42 -4.10 -19.60 1.26
N MET A 43 -5.11 -19.06 1.93
CA MET A 43 -6.20 -18.32 1.29
C MET A 43 -5.68 -17.08 0.53
N ILE A 44 -4.80 -16.29 1.15
CA ILE A 44 -4.17 -15.14 0.48
C ILE A 44 -3.27 -15.60 -0.67
N SER A 45 -2.55 -16.71 -0.53
CA SER A 45 -1.71 -17.27 -1.61
C SER A 45 -2.55 -17.64 -2.84
N GLN A 46 -3.74 -18.19 -2.65
CA GLN A 46 -4.61 -18.59 -3.75
C GLN A 46 -5.36 -17.42 -4.41
N SER A 47 -5.95 -16.54 -3.61
CA SER A 47 -6.90 -15.53 -4.11
C SER A 47 -6.57 -14.09 -3.71
N GLY A 48 -5.55 -13.88 -2.89
CA GLY A 48 -5.10 -12.55 -2.50
C GLY A 48 -4.44 -11.77 -3.66
N PRO A 49 -4.49 -10.44 -3.61
CA PRO A 49 -3.82 -9.58 -4.58
C PRO A 49 -2.30 -9.69 -4.47
N MET A 50 -1.61 -9.32 -5.54
CA MET A 50 -0.17 -9.08 -5.50
C MET A 50 0.11 -7.78 -4.74
N ILE A 51 1.15 -7.80 -3.90
CA ILE A 51 1.60 -6.68 -3.10
C ILE A 51 2.92 -6.22 -3.69
N VAL A 52 2.99 -4.96 -4.12
CA VAL A 52 4.23 -4.35 -4.58
C VAL A 52 4.78 -3.46 -3.47
N TYR A 53 6.03 -3.68 -3.11
CA TYR A 53 6.75 -2.87 -2.12
C TYR A 53 7.95 -2.22 -2.79
N ASN A 54 8.03 -0.88 -2.74
CA ASN A 54 9.17 -0.12 -3.24
C ASN A 54 9.76 0.77 -2.14
N GLY A 55 10.66 0.21 -1.34
CA GLY A 55 11.39 0.92 -0.32
C GLY A 55 12.82 1.27 -0.76
N THR A 56 13.53 1.97 0.11
CA THR A 56 15.01 2.01 0.07
C THR A 56 15.58 0.61 0.29
N LEU A 57 16.85 0.39 -0.07
CA LEU A 57 17.51 -0.91 0.14
C LEU A 57 17.37 -1.43 1.58
N SER A 58 17.59 -0.56 2.57
CA SER A 58 17.45 -0.93 3.99
C SER A 58 16.01 -1.27 4.40
N GLU A 59 15.01 -0.62 3.81
CA GLU A 59 13.60 -0.95 4.05
C GLU A 59 13.23 -2.27 3.37
N ASN A 60 13.72 -2.50 2.15
CA ASN A 60 13.49 -3.74 1.41
C ASN A 60 14.06 -4.95 2.14
N GLU A 61 15.28 -4.86 2.68
CA GLU A 61 15.89 -5.90 3.52
C GLU A 61 15.02 -6.20 4.75
N ARG A 62 14.58 -5.16 5.47
CA ARG A 62 13.69 -5.34 6.63
C ARG A 62 12.37 -6.01 6.27
N ILE A 63 11.77 -5.68 5.12
CA ILE A 63 10.53 -6.33 4.67
C ILE A 63 10.79 -7.81 4.39
N ARG A 64 11.90 -8.17 3.73
CA ARG A 64 12.25 -9.58 3.50
C ARG A 64 12.39 -10.36 4.79
N ASP A 65 13.09 -9.77 5.78
CA ASP A 65 13.26 -10.38 7.09
C ASP A 65 11.91 -10.56 7.83
N ILE A 66 11.00 -9.60 7.68
CA ILE A 66 9.65 -9.70 8.26
C ILE A 66 8.87 -10.83 7.58
N LEU A 67 8.91 -10.94 6.25
CA LEU A 67 8.15 -11.95 5.49
C LEU A 67 8.58 -13.39 5.80
N GLN A 68 9.81 -13.60 6.28
CA GLN A 68 10.31 -14.91 6.70
C GLN A 68 9.76 -15.37 8.06
N ARG A 69 9.12 -14.50 8.84
CA ARG A 69 8.64 -14.84 10.18
C ARG A 69 7.37 -15.68 10.12
N GLU A 70 7.26 -16.66 11.04
CA GLU A 70 6.10 -17.55 11.14
C GLU A 70 4.79 -16.84 11.52
N ASP A 71 4.88 -15.68 12.20
CA ASP A 71 3.72 -14.91 12.66
C ASP A 71 3.10 -14.01 11.57
N ILE A 72 3.71 -13.97 10.38
CA ILE A 72 3.22 -13.17 9.25
C ILE A 72 2.27 -13.98 8.37
N ILE A 73 1.06 -13.45 8.21
CA ILE A 73 -0.01 -14.05 7.40
C ILE A 73 0.11 -13.77 5.90
N ILE A 74 0.96 -12.82 5.49
CA ILE A 74 1.20 -12.53 4.08
C ILE A 74 2.14 -13.60 3.50
N PRO A 75 1.77 -14.29 2.41
CA PRO A 75 2.66 -15.18 1.68
C PRO A 75 3.76 -14.39 0.98
N GLN A 76 5.00 -14.87 1.06
CA GLN A 76 6.15 -14.20 0.44
C GLN A 76 6.01 -14.16 -1.08
N GLU A 77 5.42 -15.19 -1.69
CA GLU A 77 5.16 -15.29 -3.13
C GLU A 77 4.16 -14.25 -3.65
N LYS A 78 3.37 -13.62 -2.76
CA LYS A 78 2.47 -12.51 -3.10
C LYS A 78 3.14 -11.15 -2.97
N VAL A 79 4.37 -11.06 -2.48
CA VAL A 79 5.07 -9.79 -2.29
C VAL A 79 6.21 -9.66 -3.29
N LEU A 80 6.06 -8.67 -4.18
CA LEU A 80 7.12 -8.21 -5.05
C LEU A 80 7.83 -7.04 -4.39
N VAL A 81 9.08 -7.25 -3.98
CA VAL A 81 9.95 -6.18 -3.49
C VAL A 81 10.77 -5.65 -4.67
N LEU A 82 10.56 -4.39 -5.02
CA LEU A 82 11.28 -3.71 -6.10
C LEU A 82 12.63 -3.23 -5.54
N ASP A 83 13.72 -3.90 -5.93
CA ASP A 83 15.06 -3.41 -5.64
C ASP A 83 15.48 -2.39 -6.69
N ASN A 84 15.81 -1.19 -6.22
CA ASN A 84 16.41 -0.18 -7.06
C ASN A 84 17.48 0.56 -6.26
N GLU A 85 18.73 0.44 -6.70
CA GLU A 85 19.90 1.04 -6.05
C GLU A 85 19.85 2.57 -6.02
N TYR A 86 19.05 3.18 -6.90
CA TYR A 86 18.86 4.63 -6.98
C TYR A 86 17.72 5.15 -6.08
N THR A 87 17.07 4.27 -5.32
CA THR A 87 15.99 4.65 -4.40
C THR A 87 16.55 5.13 -3.07
N HIS A 88 16.80 6.44 -2.96
CA HIS A 88 17.36 7.06 -1.75
C HIS A 88 16.34 7.82 -0.91
N ASN A 89 15.22 8.24 -1.52
CA ASN A 89 14.17 8.99 -0.85
C ASN A 89 12.79 8.66 -1.44
N THR A 90 11.74 9.19 -0.81
CA THR A 90 10.34 9.02 -1.24
C THR A 90 10.09 9.39 -2.71
N ASN A 91 10.71 10.45 -3.23
CA ASN A 91 10.50 10.82 -4.63
C ASN A 91 11.09 9.77 -5.56
N ASP A 92 12.26 9.24 -5.22
CA ASP A 92 12.89 8.17 -6.00
C ASP A 92 12.02 6.92 -5.95
N GLN A 93 11.51 6.54 -4.76
CA GLN A 93 10.56 5.42 -4.59
C GLN A 93 9.35 5.55 -5.52
N ILE A 94 8.79 6.74 -5.69
CA ILE A 94 7.61 6.90 -6.55
C ILE A 94 8.00 6.90 -8.03
N LYS A 95 9.12 7.52 -8.38
CA LYS A 95 9.62 7.59 -9.77
C LYS A 95 10.08 6.23 -10.31
N THR A 96 10.69 5.42 -9.45
CA THR A 96 11.24 4.11 -9.81
C THR A 96 10.21 3.00 -9.69
N MET A 97 8.99 3.31 -9.22
CA MET A 97 7.90 2.35 -9.12
C MET A 97 7.38 2.02 -10.51
N ILE A 98 8.02 1.03 -11.14
CA ILE A 98 7.57 0.42 -12.39
C ILE A 98 6.80 -0.84 -12.00
N ILE A 99 5.49 -0.81 -12.21
CA ILE A 99 4.65 -1.99 -12.01
C ILE A 99 4.95 -2.98 -13.16
N PRO A 100 5.27 -4.25 -12.86
CA PRO A 100 5.49 -5.26 -13.90
C PRO A 100 4.27 -5.40 -14.81
N GLU A 101 4.51 -5.62 -16.10
CA GLU A 101 3.44 -5.73 -17.10
C GLU A 101 2.46 -6.87 -16.80
N GLU A 102 2.91 -7.94 -16.12
CA GLU A 102 2.02 -9.02 -15.71
C GLU A 102 0.94 -8.55 -14.73
N LEU A 103 1.24 -7.55 -13.90
CA LEU A 103 0.28 -6.96 -12.95
C LEU A 103 -0.68 -5.98 -13.62
N HIS A 104 -0.28 -5.35 -14.73
CA HIS A 104 -1.19 -4.51 -15.53
C HIS A 104 -2.37 -5.31 -16.10
N LYS A 105 -2.14 -6.59 -16.42
CA LYS A 105 -3.18 -7.49 -16.96
C LYS A 105 -4.10 -8.03 -15.86
N ALA A 106 -3.65 -8.05 -14.61
CA ALA A 106 -4.37 -8.62 -13.47
C ALA A 106 -5.48 -7.70 -12.92
N GLY A 107 -5.47 -6.41 -13.26
CA GLY A 107 -6.53 -5.49 -12.89
C GLY A 107 -6.22 -4.05 -13.27
N LYS A 108 -7.27 -3.27 -13.53
CA LYS A 108 -7.17 -1.82 -13.76
C LYS A 108 -7.25 -1.03 -12.46
N GLU A 109 -6.91 -1.62 -11.32
CA GLU A 109 -7.03 -0.96 -10.03
C GLU A 109 -5.88 -1.33 -9.10
N ILE A 110 -5.25 -0.31 -8.48
CA ILE A 110 -4.23 -0.49 -7.45
C ILE A 110 -4.67 0.17 -6.14
N GLY A 111 -4.34 -0.48 -5.03
CA GLY A 111 -4.50 0.08 -3.69
C GLY A 111 -3.18 0.65 -3.18
N LEU A 112 -3.15 1.94 -2.83
CA LEU A 112 -2.00 2.58 -2.22
C LEU A 112 -2.21 2.68 -0.70
N ILE A 113 -1.27 2.14 0.06
CA ILE A 113 -1.32 2.09 1.53
C ILE A 113 -0.19 2.96 2.09
N SER A 114 -0.54 4.05 2.75
CA SER A 114 0.42 4.96 3.38
C SER A 114 -0.24 5.89 4.39
N SER A 115 0.54 6.69 5.12
CA SER A 115 -0.05 7.76 5.92
C SER A 115 -0.73 8.80 5.02
N ALA A 116 -1.81 9.42 5.50
CA ALA A 116 -2.57 10.41 4.73
C ALA A 116 -1.70 11.54 4.11
N PRO A 117 -0.75 12.17 4.85
CA PRO A 117 0.14 13.17 4.25
C PRO A 117 1.03 12.58 3.14
N HIS A 118 1.49 11.35 3.31
CA HIS A 118 2.37 10.70 2.35
C HIS A 118 1.63 10.33 1.06
N LEU A 119 0.36 9.90 1.17
CA LEU A 119 -0.49 9.58 0.01
C LEU A 119 -0.66 10.78 -0.93
N TRP A 120 -0.79 12.01 -0.40
CA TRP A 120 -0.85 13.22 -1.20
C TRP A 120 0.39 13.43 -2.05
N ARG A 121 1.57 13.32 -1.42
CA ARG A 121 2.85 13.44 -2.11
C ARG A 121 2.99 12.36 -3.19
N VAL A 122 2.62 11.13 -2.86
CA VAL A 122 2.64 10.00 -3.80
C VAL A 122 1.77 10.32 -5.01
N ILE A 123 0.50 10.68 -4.83
CA ILE A 123 -0.41 11.02 -5.94
C ILE A 123 0.11 12.17 -6.79
N HIS A 124 0.63 13.24 -6.16
CA HIS A 124 1.20 14.37 -6.89
C HIS A 124 2.35 13.94 -7.83
N VAL A 125 3.28 13.13 -7.31
CA VAL A 125 4.42 12.63 -8.08
C VAL A 125 3.95 11.64 -9.16
N LEU A 126 3.01 10.74 -8.86
CA LEU A 126 2.44 9.82 -9.86
C LEU A 126 1.84 10.59 -11.05
N ASN A 127 1.06 11.64 -10.78
CA ASN A 127 0.45 12.48 -11.82
C ASN A 127 1.50 13.29 -12.59
N GLN A 128 2.54 13.79 -11.93
CA GLN A 128 3.59 14.57 -12.59
C GLN A 128 4.42 13.71 -13.56
N TYR A 129 4.72 12.46 -13.20
CA TYR A 129 5.62 11.60 -13.97
C TYR A 129 4.89 10.54 -14.82
N LYS A 130 3.56 10.44 -14.71
CA LYS A 130 2.73 9.44 -15.41
C LYS A 130 3.29 8.02 -15.29
N THR A 131 3.69 7.63 -14.09
CA THR A 131 4.31 6.31 -13.84
C THR A 131 3.33 5.15 -13.91
N LEU A 132 2.01 5.42 -13.91
CA LEU A 132 0.95 4.44 -14.04
C LEU A 132 0.26 4.56 -15.40
N PRO A 133 -0.26 3.45 -15.97
CA PRO A 133 -1.10 3.50 -17.16
C PRO A 133 -2.35 4.39 -16.96
N GLU A 134 -2.75 5.13 -18.01
CA GLU A 134 -3.88 6.10 -17.95
C GLU A 134 -5.23 5.43 -17.61
N ASP A 135 -5.41 4.14 -17.87
CA ASP A 135 -6.64 3.41 -17.56
C ASP A 135 -6.63 2.73 -16.18
N MET A 136 -5.56 2.92 -15.39
CA MET A 136 -5.42 2.36 -14.04
C MET A 136 -6.07 3.27 -12.99
N LYS A 137 -7.03 2.73 -12.25
CA LYS A 137 -7.65 3.36 -11.08
C LYS A 137 -6.75 3.21 -9.87
N VAL A 138 -6.68 4.24 -9.03
CA VAL A 138 -5.95 4.20 -7.76
C VAL A 138 -6.94 4.40 -6.63
N ARG A 139 -6.95 3.47 -5.66
CA ARG A 139 -7.65 3.64 -4.39
C ARG A 139 -6.65 3.93 -3.28
N LEU A 140 -6.99 4.91 -2.45
CA LEU A 140 -6.16 5.35 -1.34
C LEU A 140 -6.64 4.71 -0.04
N PHE A 141 -5.71 4.11 0.68
CA PHE A 141 -5.96 3.48 1.96
C PHE A 141 -5.05 4.10 3.03
N PRO A 142 -5.51 5.18 3.69
CA PRO A 142 -4.72 5.86 4.71
C PRO A 142 -4.55 4.98 5.94
N VAL A 143 -3.32 4.85 6.43
CA VAL A 143 -3.01 4.30 7.76
C VAL A 143 -2.68 5.43 8.73
N ALA A 144 -2.80 5.17 10.03
CA ALA A 144 -2.47 6.15 11.05
C ALA A 144 -1.03 6.64 10.88
N THR A 145 -0.84 7.96 10.98
CA THR A 145 0.49 8.55 11.06
C THR A 145 1.14 8.05 12.36
N PRO A 146 2.36 7.48 12.32
CA PRO A 146 3.02 7.03 13.53
C PRO A 146 3.21 8.18 14.51
N TYR A 147 3.28 7.85 15.81
CA TYR A 147 3.49 8.84 16.87
C TYR A 147 4.78 9.65 16.65
N ASP A 148 5.83 8.97 16.21
CA ASP A 148 7.08 9.58 15.79
C ASP A 148 6.86 10.24 14.42
N GLY A 149 6.90 11.58 14.41
CA GLY A 149 6.72 12.40 13.21
C GLY A 149 5.35 13.08 13.09
N LYS A 150 4.47 12.99 14.09
CA LYS A 150 3.17 13.72 14.08
C LYS A 150 3.33 15.20 13.78
N GLU A 151 4.34 15.87 14.35
CA GLU A 151 4.59 17.29 14.08
C GLU A 151 5.06 17.54 12.64
N GLU A 152 6.01 16.75 12.15
CA GLU A 152 6.54 16.87 10.78
C GLU A 152 5.46 16.57 9.73
N TYR A 153 4.66 15.53 9.96
CA TYR A 153 3.53 15.18 9.09
C TYR A 153 2.39 16.20 9.18
N ALA A 154 2.14 16.81 10.34
CA ALA A 154 1.18 17.91 10.46
C ALA A 154 1.64 19.15 9.68
N VAL A 155 2.95 19.48 9.71
CA VAL A 155 3.51 20.55 8.88
C VAL A 155 3.33 20.21 7.40
N MET A 156 3.56 18.96 6.98
CA MET A 156 3.34 18.54 5.60
C MET A 156 1.86 18.63 5.18
N GLU A 157 0.91 18.25 6.05
CA GLU A 157 -0.52 18.42 5.79
C GLU A 157 -0.90 19.89 5.66
N ILE A 158 -0.44 20.75 6.58
CA ILE A 158 -0.70 22.18 6.55
C ILE A 158 -0.13 22.80 5.27
N MET A 159 1.11 22.48 4.90
CA MET A 159 1.74 23.00 3.70
C MET A 159 1.05 22.50 2.43
N GLY A 160 0.60 21.24 2.40
CA GLY A 160 -0.20 20.69 1.31
C GLY A 160 -1.55 21.41 1.16
N LEU A 161 -2.25 21.65 2.27
CA LEU A 161 -3.50 22.41 2.32
C LEU A 161 -3.32 23.87 1.91
N LEU A 162 -2.24 24.53 2.35
CA LEU A 162 -1.94 25.91 1.99
C LEU A 162 -1.58 26.04 0.51
N TYR A 163 -0.74 25.14 -0.01
CA TYR A 163 -0.42 25.08 -1.44
C TYR A 163 -1.70 24.88 -2.27
N TYR A 164 -2.57 23.98 -1.85
CA TYR A 164 -3.86 23.73 -2.49
C TYR A 164 -4.81 24.94 -2.46
N ALA A 165 -4.99 25.54 -1.28
CA ALA A 165 -5.91 26.65 -1.06
C ALA A 165 -5.48 27.93 -1.79
N TYR A 166 -4.17 28.21 -1.82
CA TYR A 166 -3.66 29.48 -2.32
C TYR A 166 -3.10 29.41 -3.75
N ILE A 167 -2.69 28.24 -4.23
CA ILE A 167 -2.06 28.10 -5.55
C ILE A 167 -2.96 27.40 -6.57
N THR A 168 -3.61 26.28 -6.24
CA THR A 168 -4.31 25.45 -7.27
C THR A 168 -5.83 25.68 -7.40
N LYS A 169 -6.52 26.25 -6.38
CA LYS A 169 -7.90 26.79 -6.44
C LYS A 169 -8.99 25.94 -7.14
N SER A 170 -9.02 24.62 -6.98
CA SER A 170 -10.16 23.82 -7.48
C SER A 170 -10.57 22.68 -6.52
N ALA A 171 -11.74 22.85 -5.89
CA ALA A 171 -12.26 22.03 -4.80
C ALA A 171 -13.71 21.58 -5.03
N LYS A 172 -14.02 20.99 -6.20
CA LYS A 172 -15.37 20.50 -6.46
C LYS A 172 -15.42 18.97 -6.51
N LEU A 173 -16.00 18.44 -5.43
CA LEU A 173 -16.80 17.21 -5.27
C LEU A 173 -16.08 15.98 -4.68
N GLU A 174 -16.36 15.74 -3.38
CA GLU A 174 -16.03 14.59 -2.48
C GLU A 174 -14.88 14.82 -1.49
N ALA A 175 -14.95 14.17 -0.30
CA ALA A 175 -13.99 14.40 0.79
C ALA A 175 -12.54 14.03 0.41
N TYR A 176 -12.36 13.22 -0.65
CA TYR A 176 -11.10 12.98 -1.35
C TYR A 176 -11.35 12.53 -2.81
N PRO A 177 -11.38 13.43 -3.81
CA PRO A 177 -11.67 13.07 -5.20
C PRO A 177 -10.44 13.20 -6.09
N HIS A 178 -10.00 12.12 -6.73
CA HIS A 178 -9.22 12.23 -7.95
C HIS A 178 -9.57 11.11 -8.94
N ILE A 179 -9.85 11.53 -10.18
CA ILE A 179 -9.72 10.69 -11.38
C ILE A 179 -8.28 10.90 -11.84
N ILE A 180 -7.55 9.80 -12.02
CA ILE A 180 -6.26 9.83 -12.71
C ILE A 180 -6.56 10.00 -14.19
N HIS A 181 -5.92 11.00 -14.81
CA HIS A 181 -6.03 11.30 -16.23
C HIS A 181 -4.76 10.87 -16.95
#